data_AF-A0A9X2WD92-F1
#
_entry.id   AF-A0A9X2WD92-F1
#
_cell.length_a   1.000
_cell.length_b   1.000
_cell.length_c   1.000
_cell.angle_alpha   90.00
_cell.angle_beta   90.00
_cell.angle_gamma   90.00
#
_symmetry.space_group_name_H-M   'P 1'
#
loop_
_entity.id
_entity.type
_entity.pdbx_description
1 polymer ?
#
loop_
_entity_poly.entity_id
_entity_poly.type
_entity_poly.pdbx_seq_one_letter_code
_entity_poly.pdbx_strand_id
1 'polypeptide(L)'
;MGQLLVFLTLLALGYGFGRLAESRHYRSIIAREDALRSLLVMPDRMPPIHFQNHGSTLVTGSVVISVDYFKTVAAGLRGLFGGRVGAYESLLDRARREAILRMQEDARNLGAEAVFNLKFETSRIAQNAGQGLGSVEVLAYGTALIPVHGR
;
A
#
# COMPACT_ATOMS: atom_id res chain seq x y z
N MET A 1 28.75 24.41 17.91
CA MET A 1 27.79 25.13 17.04
C MET A 1 27.74 24.59 15.61
N GLY A 2 28.87 24.44 14.90
CA GLY A 2 28.87 23.96 13.50
C GLY A 2 28.24 22.57 13.26
N GLN A 3 28.53 21.58 14.10
CA GLN A 3 27.97 20.22 13.96
C GLN A 3 26.45 20.18 14.13
N LEU A 4 25.89 21.00 15.03
CA LEU A 4 24.45 21.10 15.25
C LEU A 4 23.74 21.71 14.03
N LEU A 5 24.34 22.74 13.43
CA LEU A 5 23.81 23.36 12.21
C LEU A 5 23.79 22.36 11.06
N VAL A 6 24.88 21.63 10.83
CA VAL A 6 24.93 20.57 9.80
C VAL A 6 23.85 19.52 10.04
N PHE A 7 23.69 19.04 11.27
CA PHE A 7 22.66 18.07 11.63
C PHE A 7 21.24 18.58 11.33
N LEU A 8 20.91 19.80 11.77
CA LEU A 8 19.59 20.42 11.53
C LEU A 8 19.32 20.62 10.03
N THR A 9 20.36 20.95 9.27
CA THR A 9 20.25 21.15 7.82
C THR A 9 19.95 19.84 7.11
N LEU A 10 20.65 18.76 7.46
CA LEU A 10 20.39 17.41 6.93
C LEU A 10 18.99 16.91 7.32
N LEU A 11 18.54 17.21 8.54
CA LEU A 11 17.21 16.84 9.02
C LEU A 11 16.10 17.58 8.25
N ALA A 12 16.27 18.88 8.00
CA ALA A 12 15.34 19.68 7.21
C ALA A 12 15.28 19.21 5.75
N LEU A 13 16.44 18.92 5.13
CA LEU A 13 16.52 18.37 3.78
C LEU A 13 15.84 16.99 3.71
N GLY A 14 16.16 16.08 4.61
CA GLY A 14 15.56 14.74 4.67
C GLY A 14 14.05 14.78 4.83
N TYR A 15 13.53 15.65 5.71
CA TYR A 15 12.09 15.86 5.87
C TYR A 15 11.45 16.41 4.58
N GLY A 16 12.09 17.38 3.92
CA GLY A 16 11.61 17.96 2.66
C GLY A 16 11.52 16.93 1.53
N PHE A 17 12.59 16.16 1.32
CA PHE A 17 12.62 15.08 0.34
C PHE A 17 11.61 13.98 0.65
N GLY A 18 11.48 13.58 1.93
CA GLY A 18 10.51 12.58 2.37
C GLY A 18 9.06 13.00 2.08
N ARG A 19 8.72 14.25 2.40
CA ARG A 19 7.38 14.81 2.13
C ARG A 19 7.09 14.91 0.63
N LEU A 20 8.09 15.27 -0.16
CA LEU A 20 7.96 15.34 -1.62
C LEU A 20 7.75 13.95 -2.24
N ALA A 21 8.54 12.96 -1.81
CA ALA A 21 8.41 11.58 -2.25
C ALA A 21 7.03 11.01 -1.89
N GLU A 22 6.55 11.27 -0.67
CA GLU A 22 5.22 10.89 -0.22
C GLU A 22 4.10 11.52 -1.06
N SER A 23 4.18 12.83 -1.33
CA SER A 23 3.22 13.52 -2.20
C SER A 23 3.24 13.00 -3.64
N ARG A 24 4.41 12.67 -4.19
CA ARG A 24 4.54 12.06 -5.52
C ARG A 24 3.92 10.67 -5.55
N HIS A 25 4.16 9.87 -4.52
CA HIS A 25 3.59 8.53 -4.41
C HIS A 25 2.07 8.58 -4.35
N TYR A 26 1.48 9.47 -3.55
CA TYR A 26 0.02 9.67 -3.52
C TYR A 26 -0.55 10.06 -4.89
N ARG A 27 0.13 10.95 -5.63
CA ARG A 27 -0.29 11.31 -6.99
C ARG A 27 -0.27 10.12 -7.94
N SER A 28 0.75 9.28 -7.85
CA SER A 28 0.83 8.03 -8.64
C SER A 28 -0.31 7.07 -8.30
N ILE A 29 -0.59 6.87 -7.00
CA ILE A 29 -1.69 6.02 -6.52
C ILE A 29 -3.03 6.50 -7.10
N ILE A 30 -3.35 7.79 -6.95
CA ILE A 30 -4.61 8.37 -7.44
C ILE A 30 -4.75 8.18 -8.96
N ALA A 31 -3.69 8.47 -9.72
CA ALA A 31 -3.73 8.29 -11.18
C ALA A 31 -3.95 6.82 -11.60
N ARG A 32 -3.37 5.86 -10.86
CA ARG A 32 -3.55 4.42 -11.12
C ARG A 32 -4.92 3.93 -10.71
N GLU A 33 -5.48 4.43 -9.62
CA GLU A 33 -6.86 4.13 -9.19
C GLU A 33 -7.86 4.61 -10.25
N ASP A 34 -7.68 5.83 -10.75
CA ASP A 34 -8.50 6.36 -11.85
C ASP A 34 -8.40 5.50 -13.10
N ALA A 35 -7.18 5.04 -13.46
CA ALA A 35 -6.94 4.18 -14.61
C ALA A 35 -7.45 2.73 -14.45
N LEU A 36 -7.72 2.29 -13.22
CA LEU A 36 -8.22 0.94 -12.89
C LEU A 36 -9.70 0.93 -12.46
N ARG A 37 -10.36 2.09 -12.46
CA ARG A 37 -11.72 2.26 -11.93
C ARG A 37 -12.78 1.39 -12.61
N SER A 38 -12.55 0.94 -13.84
CA SER A 38 -13.46 0.05 -14.57
C SER A 38 -13.39 -1.41 -14.12
N LEU A 39 -12.32 -1.81 -13.42
CA LEU A 39 -12.17 -3.17 -12.90
C LEU A 39 -12.92 -3.30 -11.58
N LEU A 40 -14.00 -4.08 -11.57
CA LEU A 40 -14.82 -4.30 -10.38
C LEU A 40 -14.02 -5.11 -9.34
N VAL A 41 -13.90 -4.61 -8.11
CA VAL A 41 -13.27 -5.35 -7.01
C VAL A 41 -14.23 -5.41 -5.82
N MET A 42 -14.56 -6.61 -5.38
CA MET A 42 -15.56 -6.84 -4.34
C MET A 42 -15.01 -7.74 -3.22
N PRO A 43 -15.32 -7.46 -1.95
CA PRO A 43 -14.97 -8.34 -0.83
C PRO A 43 -15.85 -9.59 -0.76
N ASP A 44 -16.97 -9.62 -1.51
CA ASP A 44 -17.90 -10.74 -1.54
C ASP A 44 -17.23 -12.04 -1.99
N ARG A 45 -17.49 -13.11 -1.25
CA ARG A 45 -16.89 -14.42 -1.52
C ARG A 45 -17.44 -15.08 -2.78
N MET A 46 -18.72 -14.87 -3.06
CA MET A 46 -19.42 -15.47 -4.19
C MET A 46 -19.74 -14.39 -5.22
N PRO A 47 -19.29 -14.55 -6.47
CA PRO A 47 -19.69 -13.66 -7.53
C PRO A 47 -21.16 -13.86 -7.89
N PRO A 48 -21.85 -12.81 -8.36
CA PRO A 48 -23.19 -12.93 -8.91
C PRO A 48 -23.28 -13.93 -10.08
N ILE A 49 -24.50 -14.37 -10.37
CA ILE A 49 -24.82 -15.37 -11.42
C ILE A 49 -24.28 -14.97 -12.80
N HIS A 50 -24.16 -13.69 -13.13
CA HIS A 50 -23.67 -13.25 -14.44
C HIS A 50 -22.18 -13.52 -14.69
N PHE A 51 -21.39 -13.85 -13.65
CA PHE A 51 -19.99 -14.25 -13.79
C PHE A 51 -19.79 -15.78 -13.88
N GLN A 52 -20.86 -16.56 -14.10
CA GLN A 52 -20.77 -18.02 -14.17
C GLN A 52 -19.97 -18.55 -15.37
N ASN A 53 -19.78 -17.74 -16.42
CA ASN A 53 -19.05 -18.11 -17.65
C ASN A 53 -17.65 -17.48 -17.71
N HIS A 54 -16.99 -17.35 -16.55
CA HIS A 54 -15.64 -16.81 -16.44
C HIS A 54 -14.66 -17.88 -15.96
N GLY A 55 -13.46 -17.89 -16.54
CA GLY A 55 -12.31 -18.55 -15.93
C GLY A 55 -11.92 -17.81 -14.65
N SER A 56 -11.40 -18.52 -13.67
CA SER A 56 -10.98 -17.92 -12.40
C SER A 56 -9.50 -18.16 -12.13
N THR A 57 -8.78 -17.14 -11.67
CA THR A 57 -7.37 -17.26 -11.24
C THR A 57 -7.12 -16.42 -9.99
N LEU A 58 -6.20 -16.88 -9.13
CA LEU A 58 -5.74 -16.10 -7.98
C LEU A 58 -4.84 -14.96 -8.45
N VAL A 59 -5.14 -13.74 -8.01
CA VAL A 59 -4.30 -12.55 -8.24
C VAL A 59 -3.83 -11.99 -6.92
N THR A 60 -2.63 -11.39 -6.92
CA THR A 60 -2.01 -10.87 -5.70
C THR A 60 -1.27 -9.57 -5.96
N GLY A 61 -1.13 -8.75 -4.92
CA GLY A 61 -0.30 -7.56 -4.93
C GLY A 61 0.27 -7.31 -3.54
N SER A 62 1.59 -7.27 -3.41
CA SER A 62 2.25 -6.97 -2.14
C SER A 62 3.10 -5.72 -2.20
N VAL A 63 3.25 -5.07 -1.05
CA VAL A 63 4.18 -3.96 -0.85
C VAL A 63 4.79 -4.06 0.53
N VAL A 64 6.10 -3.84 0.59
CA VAL A 64 6.83 -3.67 1.85
C VAL A 64 7.14 -2.19 2.00
N ILE A 65 6.76 -1.62 3.14
CA ILE A 65 7.04 -0.23 3.45
C ILE A 65 7.81 -0.11 4.77
N SER A 66 8.84 0.72 4.75
CA SER A 66 9.66 1.03 5.91
C SER A 66 9.31 2.42 6.45
N VAL A 67 9.47 2.60 7.76
CA VAL A 67 9.35 3.90 8.39
C VAL A 67 10.67 4.65 8.23
N ASP A 68 10.63 5.87 7.69
CA ASP A 68 11.82 6.73 7.63
C ASP A 68 12.34 7.04 9.05
N TYR A 69 13.66 7.06 9.23
CA TYR A 69 14.29 7.40 10.52
C TYR A 69 13.76 8.70 11.14
N PHE A 70 13.50 9.72 10.31
CA PHE A 70 12.92 10.99 10.75
C PHE A 70 11.47 10.86 11.25
N LYS A 71 10.66 10.00 10.61
CA LYS A 71 9.29 9.70 11.04
C LYS A 71 9.30 8.94 12.37
N THR A 72 10.31 8.10 12.61
CA THR A 72 10.53 7.41 13.90
C THR A 72 10.84 8.40 15.02
N VAL A 73 11.72 9.38 14.79
CA VAL A 73 12.04 10.43 15.78
C VAL A 73 10.80 11.28 16.10
N ALA A 74 10.06 11.72 15.08
CA ALA A 74 8.83 12.48 15.26
C ALA A 74 7.72 11.68 15.98
N ALA A 75 7.61 10.38 15.70
CA ALA A 75 6.68 9.48 16.39
C ALA A 75 7.08 9.26 17.86
N GLY A 76 8.39 9.15 18.16
CA GLY A 76 8.90 9.03 19.52
C GLY A 76 8.54 10.23 20.40
N LEU A 77 8.64 11.45 19.87
CA LEU A 77 8.22 12.67 20.58
C LEU A 77 6.70 12.69 20.83
N ARG A 78 5.90 12.17 19.90
CA ARG A 78 4.43 12.09 20.03
C ARG A 78 3.99 11.01 21.01
N GLY A 79 4.77 9.94 21.15
CA GLY A 79 4.54 8.86 22.12
C GLY A 79 4.47 9.33 23.58
N LEU A 80 5.11 10.46 23.91
CA LEU A 80 5.07 11.07 25.24
C LEU A 80 3.73 11.74 25.58
N PHE A 81 2.98 12.17 24.56
CA PHE A 81 1.71 12.89 24.71
C PHE A 81 0.48 12.04 24.33
N GLY A 82 0.69 10.87 23.72
CA GLY A 82 -0.37 9.97 23.25
C GLY A 82 -1.07 10.45 21.96
N GLY A 83 -1.99 9.63 21.45
CA GLY A 83 -2.82 9.93 20.27
C GLY A 83 -2.41 9.23 18.96
N ARG A 84 -3.05 9.62 17.85
CA ARG A 84 -2.81 9.05 16.51
C ARG A 84 -1.39 9.33 16.02
N VAL A 85 -0.74 8.32 15.46
CA VAL A 85 0.59 8.47 14.84
C VAL A 85 0.42 8.72 13.35
N GLY A 86 0.10 9.96 12.98
CA GLY A 86 -0.22 10.32 11.58
C GLY A 86 0.86 9.89 10.56
N ALA A 87 2.13 9.83 10.97
CA ALA A 87 3.21 9.31 10.13
C ALA A 87 3.02 7.82 9.79
N TYR A 88 2.61 6.98 10.74
CA TYR A 88 2.33 5.55 10.50
C TYR A 88 1.03 5.35 9.74
N GLU A 89 0.02 6.18 10.00
CA GLU A 89 -1.26 6.12 9.28
C GLU A 89 -1.08 6.39 7.80
N SER A 90 -0.34 7.45 7.43
CA SER A 90 -0.03 7.74 6.02
C SER A 90 0.77 6.63 5.33
N LEU A 91 1.68 5.96 6.06
CA LEU A 91 2.45 4.83 5.54
C LEU A 91 1.54 3.62 5.26
N LEU A 92 0.70 3.24 6.22
CA LEU A 92 -0.22 2.11 6.08
C LEU A 92 -1.33 2.36 5.07
N ASP A 93 -1.78 3.60 4.92
CA ASP A 93 -2.72 4.00 3.88
C ASP A 93 -2.14 3.79 2.49
N ARG A 94 -0.96 4.34 2.22
CA ARG A 94 -0.26 4.14 0.93
C ARG A 94 0.02 2.67 0.68
N ALA A 95 0.46 1.92 1.70
CA ALA A 95 0.75 0.49 1.54
C ALA A 95 -0.50 -0.31 1.15
N ARG A 96 -1.64 -0.09 1.80
CA ARG A 96 -2.89 -0.76 1.44
C ARG A 96 -3.31 -0.44 0.01
N ARG A 97 -3.33 0.84 -0.36
CA ARG A 97 -3.74 1.27 -1.71
C ARG A 97 -2.81 0.72 -2.79
N GLU A 98 -1.50 0.76 -2.55
CA GLU A 98 -0.50 0.22 -3.47
C GLU A 98 -0.62 -1.30 -3.65
N ALA A 99 -0.88 -2.06 -2.57
CA ALA A 99 -1.12 -3.50 -2.65
C ALA A 99 -2.36 -3.83 -3.50
N ILE A 100 -3.47 -3.10 -3.32
CA ILE A 100 -4.68 -3.24 -4.14
C ILE A 100 -4.37 -2.95 -5.61
N LEU A 101 -3.70 -1.83 -5.88
CA LEU A 101 -3.37 -1.41 -7.25
C LEU A 101 -2.54 -2.47 -7.97
N ARG A 102 -1.55 -3.05 -7.31
CA ARG A 102 -0.73 -4.14 -7.88
C ARG A 102 -1.57 -5.39 -8.19
N MET A 103 -2.47 -5.77 -7.28
CA MET A 103 -3.40 -6.89 -7.50
C MET A 103 -4.37 -6.61 -8.66
N GLN A 104 -4.89 -5.38 -8.76
CA GLN A 104 -5.77 -4.95 -9.86
C GLN A 104 -5.02 -4.89 -11.20
N GLU A 105 -3.76 -4.47 -11.20
CA GLU A 105 -2.91 -4.47 -12.39
C GLU A 105 -2.64 -5.90 -12.88
N ASP A 106 -2.34 -6.82 -11.97
CA ASP A 106 -2.19 -8.24 -12.26
C ASP A 106 -3.48 -8.80 -12.90
N ALA A 107 -4.64 -8.55 -12.27
CA ALA A 107 -5.94 -8.92 -12.83
C ALA A 107 -6.23 -8.30 -14.21
N ARG A 108 -5.94 -7.02 -14.40
CA ARG A 108 -6.12 -6.33 -15.69
C ARG A 108 -5.23 -6.92 -16.77
N ASN A 109 -3.98 -7.25 -16.45
CA ASN A 109 -3.04 -7.86 -17.39
C ASN A 109 -3.51 -9.25 -17.86
N LEU A 110 -4.29 -9.95 -17.04
CA LEU A 110 -4.94 -11.22 -17.38
C LEU A 110 -6.26 -11.05 -18.15
N GLY A 111 -6.69 -9.82 -18.42
CA GLY A 111 -7.98 -9.54 -19.08
C GLY A 111 -9.19 -9.82 -18.18
N ALA A 112 -9.02 -9.73 -16.86
CA ALA A 112 -10.12 -9.91 -15.93
C ALA A 112 -11.12 -8.75 -15.98
N GLU A 113 -12.40 -9.06 -15.80
CA GLU A 113 -13.47 -8.06 -15.68
C GLU A 113 -13.79 -7.73 -14.22
N ALA A 114 -13.49 -8.65 -13.30
CA ALA A 114 -13.71 -8.46 -11.88
C ALA A 114 -12.72 -9.24 -11.02
N VAL A 115 -12.55 -8.79 -9.77
CA VAL A 115 -11.87 -9.52 -8.70
C VAL A 115 -12.83 -9.67 -7.52
N PHE A 116 -13.09 -10.90 -7.11
CA PHE A 116 -13.93 -11.22 -5.96
C PHE A 116 -13.11 -11.74 -4.78
N ASN A 117 -13.73 -11.76 -3.60
CA ASN A 117 -13.12 -12.23 -2.36
C ASN A 117 -11.80 -11.49 -2.04
N LEU A 118 -11.77 -10.16 -2.26
CA LEU A 118 -10.63 -9.32 -1.89
C LEU A 118 -10.36 -9.43 -0.38
N LYS A 119 -9.10 -9.71 -0.03
CA LYS A 119 -8.61 -9.77 1.35
C LYS A 119 -7.28 -9.06 1.49
N PHE A 120 -6.97 -8.66 2.72
CA PHE A 120 -5.69 -8.10 3.12
C PHE A 120 -5.04 -8.93 4.22
N GLU A 121 -3.73 -9.10 4.11
CA GLU A 121 -2.88 -9.56 5.21
C GLU A 121 -1.81 -8.51 5.46
N THR A 122 -1.43 -8.36 6.73
CA THR A 122 -0.34 -7.46 7.12
C THR A 122 0.66 -8.21 7.99
N SER A 123 1.93 -8.15 7.62
CA SER A 123 3.02 -8.82 8.34
C SER A 123 4.06 -7.80 8.78
N ARG A 124 4.49 -7.87 10.03
CA ARG A 124 5.63 -7.06 10.50
C ARG A 124 6.92 -7.71 10.04
N ILE A 125 7.73 -6.98 9.30
CA ILE A 125 9.08 -7.38 8.92
C ILE A 125 10.02 -6.68 9.89
N ALA A 126 10.51 -7.42 10.88
CA ALA A 126 11.37 -6.88 11.93
C ALA A 126 12.78 -6.59 11.39
N GLN A 127 13.29 -5.40 11.69
CA GLN A 127 14.73 -5.12 11.69
C GLN A 127 15.16 -5.00 13.15
N ASN A 128 15.85 -6.03 13.65
CA ASN A 128 16.46 -6.15 14.97
C ASN A 128 15.51 -6.02 16.19
N ALA A 129 15.64 -6.96 17.13
CA ALA A 129 14.91 -6.93 18.40
C ALA A 129 15.28 -5.68 19.20
N GLY A 130 14.38 -4.69 19.27
CA GLY A 130 14.53 -3.50 20.13
C GLY A 130 14.32 -2.13 19.47
N GLN A 131 14.17 -2.03 18.15
CA GLN A 131 13.98 -0.74 17.47
C GLN A 131 12.66 -0.65 16.71
N GLY A 132 11.63 -0.08 17.34
CA GLY A 132 10.44 0.49 16.69
C GLY A 132 9.70 -0.39 15.65
N LEU A 133 8.85 0.25 14.84
CA LEU A 133 8.19 -0.38 13.69
C LEU A 133 9.18 -0.32 12.51
N GLY A 134 9.92 -1.41 12.26
CA GLY A 134 10.95 -1.43 11.20
C GLY A 134 10.35 -1.35 9.80
N SER A 135 9.68 -2.42 9.38
CA SER A 135 8.96 -2.48 8.11
C SER A 135 7.66 -3.28 8.25
N VAL A 136 6.70 -2.99 7.39
CA VAL A 136 5.42 -3.69 7.33
C VAL A 136 5.17 -4.10 5.89
N GLU A 137 4.85 -5.37 5.70
CA GLU A 137 4.29 -5.87 4.45
C GLU A 137 2.77 -5.77 4.49
N VAL A 138 2.19 -5.33 3.38
CA VAL A 138 0.76 -5.44 3.10
C VAL A 138 0.59 -6.27 1.84
N LEU A 139 -0.16 -7.36 1.94
CA LEU A 139 -0.55 -8.23 0.84
C LEU A 139 -2.05 -8.07 0.59
N ALA A 140 -2.43 -7.79 -0.66
CA ALA A 140 -3.79 -7.87 -1.16
C ALA A 140 -3.90 -9.10 -2.08
N TYR A 141 -4.99 -9.85 -1.97
CA TYR A 141 -5.25 -10.98 -2.85
C TYR A 141 -6.74 -11.20 -3.07
N GLY A 142 -7.09 -11.86 -4.18
CA GLY A 142 -8.46 -12.17 -4.55
C GLY A 142 -8.52 -13.09 -5.75
N THR A 143 -9.73 -13.38 -6.22
CA THR A 143 -9.98 -14.24 -7.38
C THR A 143 -10.40 -13.38 -8.56
N ALA A 144 -9.56 -13.28 -9.58
CA ALA A 144 -9.87 -12.62 -10.84
C ALA A 144 -10.77 -13.50 -11.70
N LEU A 145 -11.79 -12.89 -12.32
CA LEU A 145 -12.74 -13.52 -13.22
C LEU A 145 -12.51 -13.03 -14.65
N ILE A 146 -12.16 -13.95 -15.53
CA ILE A 146 -11.71 -13.70 -16.90
C ILE A 146 -12.76 -14.24 -17.87
N PRO A 147 -13.30 -13.44 -18.79
CA PRO A 147 -14.34 -13.90 -19.72
C PRO A 147 -13.84 -15.05 -20.58
N VAL A 148 -14.62 -16.13 -20.65
CA VAL A 148 -14.37 -17.20 -21.60
C VAL A 148 -14.97 -16.77 -22.94
N HIS A 149 -14.17 -16.17 -23.81
CA HIS A 149 -14.57 -15.95 -25.20
C HIS A 149 -14.61 -17.32 -25.88
N GLY A 150 -15.80 -17.71 -26.39
CA GLY A 150 -15.97 -18.95 -27.14
C GLY A 150 -14.96 -19.02 -28.28
N ARG A 151 -14.22 -20.13 -28.36
CA ARG A 151 -13.52 -20.52 -29.59
C ARG A 151 -14.53 -20.97 -30.64
#